data_AF-A0A959ASM0-F1
#
_entry.id   AF-A0A959ASM0-F1
#
_cell.length_a   1.000
_cell.length_b   1.000
_cell.length_c   1.000
_cell.angle_alpha   90.00
_cell.angle_beta   90.00
_cell.angle_gamma   90.00
#
_symmetry.space_group_name_H-M   'P 1'
#
loop_
_entity.id
_entity.type
_entity.pdbx_description
1 polymer ?
#
loop_
_entity_poly.entity_id
_entity_poly.type
_entity_poly.pdbx_seq_one_letter_code
_entity_poly.pdbx_strand_id
1 'polypeptide(L)'
;MKSNIPLVLFLLVLSAGCRQDAGRATAEEAPKTVEEYTQAIIREVQKVILSTNQQLQDGAPEQLSLPAETGQPARTLQLWAEAGNPVKLTSTVGNGRENSSFYFANGELFFASHADANFIFIGPELKYWLDGEWKPVQRTEAERRQMQKELLEQAESYLGRFSK
;
A
#
# COMPACT_ATOMS: atom_id res chain seq x y z
N MET A 1 11.72 -7.21 -31.55
CA MET A 1 12.67 -7.30 -30.42
C MET A 1 12.10 -6.51 -29.26
N LYS A 2 11.90 -7.15 -28.12
CA LYS A 2 11.29 -6.58 -26.91
C LYS A 2 12.28 -5.59 -26.30
N SER A 3 11.93 -4.30 -26.31
CA SER A 3 12.53 -3.31 -25.44
C SER A 3 11.57 -3.13 -24.28
N ASN A 4 11.95 -3.64 -23.11
CA ASN A 4 11.17 -3.53 -21.89
C ASN A 4 12.15 -3.34 -20.74
N ILE A 5 11.76 -2.43 -19.84
CA ILE A 5 12.25 -2.18 -18.46
C ILE A 5 13.21 -0.97 -18.34
N PRO A 6 13.08 -0.12 -17.29
CA PRO A 6 11.95 0.09 -16.34
C PRO A 6 11.52 1.57 -16.24
N LEU A 7 10.26 1.92 -15.92
CA LEU A 7 9.69 1.93 -14.56
C LEU A 7 10.56 2.59 -13.45
N VAL A 8 11.61 3.33 -13.81
CA VAL A 8 12.40 4.18 -12.90
C VAL A 8 11.70 5.54 -12.68
N LEU A 9 10.79 5.92 -13.57
CA LEU A 9 10.16 7.24 -13.51
C LEU A 9 9.10 7.40 -12.41
N PHE A 10 8.54 6.31 -11.86
CA PHE A 10 7.41 6.44 -10.94
C PHE A 10 7.82 6.59 -9.46
N LEU A 11 9.02 6.17 -9.08
CA LEU A 11 9.54 6.31 -7.71
C LEU A 11 10.32 7.61 -7.46
N LEU A 12 10.65 8.37 -8.51
CA LEU A 12 11.39 9.64 -8.41
C LEU A 12 10.51 10.86 -8.10
N VAL A 13 9.17 10.72 -8.11
CA VAL A 13 8.26 11.86 -7.93
C VAL A 13 7.97 12.17 -6.45
N LEU A 14 8.32 11.28 -5.50
CA LEU A 14 8.05 11.51 -4.07
C LEU A 14 9.19 12.17 -3.28
N SER A 15 10.33 12.50 -3.91
CA SER A 15 11.50 13.11 -3.22
C SER A 15 11.96 14.45 -3.81
N ALA A 16 11.22 15.05 -4.75
CA ALA A 16 11.53 16.38 -5.27
C ALA A 16 11.04 17.50 -4.34
N GLY A 17 11.52 17.50 -3.10
CA GLY A 17 11.19 18.51 -2.10
C GLY A 17 12.30 18.66 -1.05
N CYS A 18 13.24 19.56 -1.36
CA CYS A 18 14.21 20.21 -0.48
C CYS A 18 15.64 19.63 -0.33
N ARG A 19 16.56 20.51 -0.75
CA ARG A 19 17.93 20.80 -0.26
C ARG A 19 19.02 19.75 -0.40
N GLN A 20 19.94 20.10 -1.32
CA GLN A 20 21.33 19.67 -1.32
C GLN A 20 22.00 20.10 0.00
N ASP A 21 22.38 19.12 0.82
CA ASP A 21 23.52 19.27 1.72
C ASP A 21 24.49 18.12 1.44
N ALA A 22 25.74 18.50 1.21
CA ALA A 22 26.80 17.64 0.70
C ALA A 22 27.34 16.73 1.82
N GLY A 23 26.64 15.63 2.08
CA GLY A 23 27.16 14.46 2.77
C GLY A 23 27.53 13.39 1.75
N ARG A 24 28.75 12.85 1.84
CA ARG A 24 29.30 11.80 0.96
C ARG A 24 28.44 10.52 1.06
N ALA A 25 27.34 10.48 0.31
CA ALA A 25 26.52 9.30 0.15
C ALA A 25 27.38 8.25 -0.56
N THR A 26 27.61 7.12 0.11
CA THR A 26 28.02 5.90 -0.57
C THR A 26 26.97 5.66 -1.64
N ALA A 27 27.36 5.72 -2.91
CA ALA A 27 26.43 5.45 -4.00
C ALA A 27 25.95 4.00 -3.82
N GLU A 28 24.73 3.84 -3.32
CA GLU A 28 24.08 2.54 -3.20
C GLU A 28 24.05 1.95 -4.62
N GLU A 29 24.79 0.86 -4.82
CA GLU A 29 24.97 0.28 -6.13
C GLU A 29 23.60 -0.19 -6.65
N ALA A 30 23.22 0.23 -7.86
CA ALA A 30 21.92 -0.09 -8.41
C ALA A 30 21.71 -1.63 -8.47
N PRO A 31 20.50 -2.14 -8.20
CA PRO A 31 20.21 -3.57 -8.21
C PRO A 31 20.53 -4.17 -9.59
N LYS A 32 21.21 -5.32 -9.62
CA LYS A 32 21.73 -5.95 -10.85
C LYS A 32 20.90 -7.15 -11.29
N THR A 33 20.04 -7.68 -10.40
CA THR A 33 19.17 -8.83 -10.65
C THR A 33 17.70 -8.52 -10.39
N VAL A 34 16.79 -9.34 -10.95
CA VAL A 34 15.35 -9.24 -10.69
C VAL A 34 15.01 -9.41 -9.21
N GLU A 35 15.74 -10.30 -8.52
CA GLU A 35 15.57 -10.52 -7.09
C GLU A 35 15.99 -9.29 -6.29
N GLU A 36 17.18 -8.74 -6.55
CA GLU A 36 17.64 -7.51 -5.89
C GLU A 36 16.69 -6.34 -6.14
N TYR A 37 16.16 -6.22 -7.36
CA TYR A 37 15.18 -5.19 -7.70
C TYR A 37 13.86 -5.37 -6.93
N THR A 38 13.37 -6.60 -6.83
CA THR A 38 12.16 -6.92 -6.04
C THR A 38 12.35 -6.58 -4.57
N GLN A 39 13.50 -6.97 -3.99
CA GLN A 39 13.82 -6.65 -2.61
C GLN A 39 13.97 -5.15 -2.37
N ALA A 40 14.51 -4.39 -3.33
CA ALA A 40 14.60 -2.94 -3.24
C ALA A 40 13.22 -2.27 -3.21
N ILE A 41 12.29 -2.71 -4.07
CA ILE A 41 10.90 -2.22 -4.06
C ILE A 41 10.22 -2.53 -2.73
N ILE A 42 10.33 -3.77 -2.24
CA ILE A 42 9.74 -4.18 -0.97
C ILE A 42 10.25 -3.29 0.17
N ARG A 43 11.56 -3.05 0.24
CA ARG A 43 12.16 -2.18 1.26
C ARG A 43 11.66 -0.75 1.18
N GLU A 44 11.55 -0.18 -0.02
CA GLU A 44 11.04 1.18 -0.14
C GLU A 44 9.57 1.30 0.25
N VAL A 45 8.73 0.34 -0.14
CA VAL A 45 7.33 0.32 0.30
C VAL A 45 7.24 0.22 1.83
N GLN A 46 8.06 -0.63 2.46
CA GLN A 46 8.12 -0.70 3.93
C GLN A 46 8.52 0.63 4.57
N LYS A 47 9.54 1.31 4.03
CA LYS A 47 9.98 2.63 4.52
C LYS A 47 8.87 3.67 4.39
N VAL A 48 8.19 3.74 3.24
CA VAL A 48 7.07 4.66 3.02
C VAL A 48 5.95 4.38 4.02
N ILE A 49 5.53 3.13 4.19
CA ILE A 49 4.49 2.74 5.17
C ILE A 49 4.88 3.15 6.59
N LEU A 50 6.13 2.90 6.99
CA LEU A 50 6.63 3.26 8.31
C LEU A 50 6.60 4.78 8.51
N SER A 51 7.09 5.54 7.54
CA SER A 51 7.08 7.01 7.56
C SER A 51 5.65 7.56 7.62
N THR A 52 4.75 7.04 6.79
CA THR A 52 3.33 7.41 6.82
C THR A 52 2.73 7.11 8.19
N ASN A 53 2.95 5.92 8.74
CA ASN A 53 2.45 5.58 10.08
C ASN A 53 2.99 6.53 11.15
N GLN A 54 4.26 6.92 11.08
CA GLN A 54 4.87 7.88 12.02
C GLN A 54 4.24 9.26 11.91
N GLN A 55 4.04 9.78 10.69
CA GLN A 55 3.40 11.07 10.44
C GLN A 55 1.95 11.10 10.95
N LEU A 56 1.25 9.98 10.87
CA LEU A 56 -0.14 9.86 11.30
C LEU A 56 -0.31 9.57 12.81
N GLN A 57 0.76 9.38 13.60
CA GLN A 57 0.63 9.01 15.01
C GLN A 57 -0.15 10.02 15.84
N ASP A 58 0.01 11.30 15.55
CA ASP A 58 -0.66 12.38 16.27
C ASP A 58 -1.97 12.82 15.59
N GLY A 59 -2.24 12.31 14.39
CA GLY A 59 -3.42 12.63 13.59
C GLY A 59 -4.60 11.72 13.94
N ALA A 60 -5.71 12.31 14.37
CA ALA A 60 -6.95 11.57 14.58
C ALA A 60 -7.58 11.19 13.22
N PRO A 61 -7.86 9.90 12.97
CA PRO A 61 -8.60 9.51 11.78
C PRO A 61 -10.07 9.94 11.87
N GLU A 62 -10.69 10.10 10.71
CA GLU A 62 -12.15 9.99 10.64
C GLU A 62 -12.53 8.53 10.88
N GLN A 63 -13.46 8.29 11.80
CA GLN A 63 -13.83 6.93 12.23
C GLN A 63 -15.31 6.66 11.95
N LEU A 64 -15.59 5.50 11.35
CA LEU A 64 -16.93 5.02 11.09
C LEU A 64 -17.10 3.61 11.66
N SER A 65 -18.16 3.39 12.43
CA SER A 65 -18.55 2.05 12.87
C SER A 65 -19.67 1.52 11.98
N LEU A 66 -19.40 0.41 11.31
CA LEU A 66 -20.37 -0.29 10.48
C LEU A 66 -20.96 -1.45 11.30
N PRO A 67 -22.30 -1.53 11.43
CA PRO A 67 -22.94 -2.63 12.13
C PRO A 67 -22.68 -3.96 11.41
N ALA A 68 -22.92 -5.07 12.10
CA ALA A 68 -22.93 -6.36 11.44
C ALA A 68 -24.11 -6.44 10.45
N GLU A 69 -23.85 -6.95 9.26
CA GLU A 69 -24.85 -7.19 8.22
C GLU A 69 -24.88 -8.68 7.89
N THR A 70 -25.89 -9.15 7.15
CA THR A 70 -26.02 -10.57 6.80
C THR A 70 -24.74 -11.07 6.10
N GLY A 71 -24.03 -12.00 6.76
CA GLY A 71 -22.77 -12.56 6.25
C GLY A 71 -21.53 -11.68 6.44
N GLN A 72 -21.64 -10.54 7.13
CA GLN A 72 -20.51 -9.65 7.39
C GLN A 72 -20.44 -9.22 8.87
N PRO A 73 -19.30 -9.42 9.55
CA PRO A 73 -19.15 -8.97 10.92
C PRO A 73 -19.11 -7.45 11.00
N ALA A 74 -19.49 -6.92 12.17
CA ALA A 74 -19.33 -5.50 12.49
C ALA A 74 -17.87 -5.09 12.36
N ARG A 75 -17.64 -3.88 11.85
CA ARG A 75 -16.29 -3.36 11.61
C ARG A 75 -16.18 -1.88 11.93
N THR A 76 -14.97 -1.48 12.28
CA THR A 76 -14.60 -0.08 12.41
C THR A 76 -13.69 0.27 11.25
N LEU A 77 -14.06 1.30 10.50
CA LEU A 77 -13.23 1.93 9.49
C LEU A 77 -12.56 3.16 10.09
N GLN A 78 -11.28 3.37 9.79
CA GLN A 78 -10.56 4.59 10.14
C GLN A 78 -9.83 5.12 8.92
N LEU A 79 -10.09 6.38 8.56
CA LEU A 79 -9.54 7.06 7.40
C LEU A 79 -8.67 8.23 7.84
N TRP A 80 -7.43 8.23 7.37
CA TRP A 80 -6.53 9.38 7.41
C TRP A 80 -6.44 9.97 6.01
N ALA A 81 -6.63 11.29 5.92
CA ALA A 81 -6.55 12.04 4.68
C ALA A 81 -5.69 13.30 4.86
N GLU A 82 -4.94 13.65 3.83
CA GLU A 82 -4.13 14.87 3.77
C GLU A 82 -4.58 15.72 2.58
N ALA A 83 -4.89 16.99 2.83
CA ALA A 83 -5.44 17.91 1.82
C ALA A 83 -6.62 17.31 1.02
N GLY A 84 -7.47 16.53 1.69
CA GLY A 84 -8.65 15.89 1.09
C GLY A 84 -8.37 14.59 0.32
N ASN A 85 -7.11 14.15 0.22
CA ASN A 85 -6.75 12.88 -0.42
C ASN A 85 -6.54 11.78 0.63
N PRO A 86 -7.06 10.56 0.42
CA PRO A 86 -6.80 9.46 1.32
C PRO A 86 -5.30 9.14 1.35
N VAL A 87 -4.79 8.85 2.54
CA VAL A 87 -3.40 8.43 2.77
C VAL A 87 -3.37 7.03 3.37
N LYS A 88 -4.27 6.76 4.33
CA LYS A 88 -4.40 5.44 4.95
C LYS A 88 -5.85 5.16 5.31
N LEU A 89 -6.27 3.92 5.08
CA LEU A 89 -7.56 3.40 5.50
C LEU A 89 -7.35 2.08 6.22
N THR A 90 -7.91 1.91 7.41
CA THR A 90 -7.95 0.62 8.09
C THR A 90 -9.38 0.13 8.23
N SER A 91 -9.53 -1.19 8.19
CA SER A 91 -10.77 -1.89 8.53
C SER A 91 -10.44 -2.89 9.61
N THR A 92 -11.09 -2.77 10.76
CA THR A 92 -10.92 -3.66 11.91
C THR A 92 -12.20 -4.40 12.18
N VAL A 93 -12.16 -5.74 12.18
CA VAL A 93 -13.30 -6.58 12.55
C VAL A 93 -13.22 -6.93 14.04
N GLY A 94 -14.24 -6.58 14.81
CA GLY A 94 -14.45 -7.01 16.20
C GLY A 94 -13.20 -7.03 17.09
N ASN A 95 -12.60 -8.22 17.24
CA ASN A 95 -11.43 -8.48 18.09
C ASN A 95 -10.06 -8.22 17.43
N GLY A 96 -10.04 -7.64 16.23
CA GLY A 96 -8.82 -7.25 15.52
C GLY A 96 -8.12 -8.38 14.75
N ARG A 97 -8.75 -9.56 14.61
CA ARG A 97 -8.14 -10.69 13.87
C ARG A 97 -8.18 -10.54 12.35
N GLU A 98 -9.21 -9.89 11.83
CA GLU A 98 -9.36 -9.61 10.40
C GLU A 98 -9.17 -8.12 10.18
N ASN A 99 -7.91 -7.70 10.19
CA ASN A 99 -7.54 -6.32 9.95
C ASN A 99 -7.00 -6.16 8.54
N SER A 100 -7.55 -5.18 7.83
CA SER A 100 -7.00 -4.71 6.56
C SER A 100 -6.44 -3.31 6.74
N SER A 101 -5.37 -3.01 6.02
CA SER A 101 -4.84 -1.66 5.88
C SER A 101 -4.59 -1.37 4.40
N PHE A 102 -5.02 -0.21 3.94
CA PHE A 102 -4.83 0.28 2.58
C PHE A 102 -4.08 1.60 2.65
N TYR A 103 -3.05 1.75 1.83
CA TYR A 103 -2.23 2.95 1.77
C TYR A 103 -2.27 3.53 0.36
N PHE A 104 -2.43 4.84 0.31
CA PHE A 104 -2.70 5.57 -0.91
C PHE A 104 -1.63 6.64 -1.12
N ALA A 105 -1.27 6.85 -2.38
CA ALA A 105 -0.40 7.92 -2.82
C ALA A 105 -1.05 8.59 -4.02
N ASN A 106 -1.27 9.90 -3.96
CA ASN A 106 -1.96 10.66 -5.02
C ASN A 106 -3.35 10.09 -5.38
N GLY A 107 -4.07 9.55 -4.39
CA GLY A 107 -5.38 8.93 -4.59
C GLY A 107 -5.36 7.50 -5.14
N GLU A 108 -4.19 6.94 -5.46
CA GLU A 108 -4.06 5.57 -5.95
C GLU A 108 -3.59 4.62 -4.85
N LEU A 109 -4.17 3.42 -4.80
CA LEU A 109 -3.73 2.36 -3.90
C LEU A 109 -2.33 1.86 -4.32
N PHE A 110 -1.33 2.01 -3.45
CA PHE A 110 0.00 1.46 -3.70
C PHE A 110 0.31 0.24 -2.83
N PHE A 111 -0.38 0.10 -1.70
CA PHE A 111 -0.18 -1.02 -0.79
C PHE A 111 -1.45 -1.42 -0.06
N ALA A 112 -1.67 -2.72 0.08
CA ALA A 112 -2.67 -3.29 0.95
C ALA A 112 -2.08 -4.40 1.83
N SER A 113 -2.56 -4.50 3.07
CA SER A 113 -2.25 -5.59 3.99
C SER A 113 -3.56 -6.25 4.41
N HIS A 114 -3.58 -7.58 4.49
CA HIS A 114 -4.72 -8.35 4.95
C HIS A 114 -4.24 -9.60 5.70
N ALA A 115 -4.53 -9.69 7.00
CA ALA A 115 -4.17 -10.79 7.91
C ALA A 115 -2.75 -11.36 7.73
N ASP A 116 -2.55 -12.29 6.80
CA ASP A 116 -1.30 -13.02 6.55
C ASP A 116 -0.63 -12.69 5.20
N ALA A 117 -1.06 -11.62 4.53
CA ALA A 117 -0.53 -11.24 3.22
C ALA A 117 -0.40 -9.72 3.04
N ASN A 118 0.57 -9.34 2.21
CA ASN A 118 0.86 -7.97 1.82
C ASN A 118 0.87 -7.86 0.29
N PHE A 119 0.38 -6.75 -0.23
CA PHE A 119 0.13 -6.55 -1.66
C PHE A 119 0.71 -5.21 -2.09
N ILE A 120 1.61 -5.24 -3.07
CA ILE A 120 2.23 -4.03 -3.63
C ILE A 120 1.72 -3.79 -5.04
N PHE A 121 1.17 -2.60 -5.24
CA PHE A 121 0.71 -2.12 -6.54
C PHE A 121 1.76 -1.20 -7.13
N ILE A 122 1.97 -1.27 -8.44
CA ILE A 122 2.76 -0.30 -9.18
C ILE A 122 1.90 0.26 -10.30
N GLY A 123 1.51 1.52 -10.16
CA GLY A 123 0.39 2.08 -10.92
C GLY A 123 -0.89 1.28 -10.63
N PRO A 124 -1.68 0.92 -11.66
CA PRO A 124 -2.96 0.23 -11.45
C PRO A 124 -2.82 -1.29 -11.25
N GLU A 125 -1.61 -1.85 -11.27
CA GLU A 125 -1.40 -3.29 -11.32
C GLU A 125 -0.80 -3.86 -10.03
N LEU A 126 -1.38 -4.94 -9.52
CA LEU A 126 -0.81 -5.72 -8.42
C LEU A 126 0.45 -6.43 -8.92
N LYS A 127 1.62 -5.97 -8.47
CA LYS A 127 2.91 -6.52 -8.90
C LYS A 127 3.43 -7.58 -7.96
N TYR A 128 3.31 -7.38 -6.66
CA TYR A 128 3.84 -8.32 -5.68
C TYR A 128 2.75 -8.75 -4.71
N TRP A 129 2.61 -10.07 -4.58
CA TRP A 129 1.89 -10.73 -3.51
C TRP A 129 2.94 -11.29 -2.57
N LEU A 130 2.93 -10.84 -1.32
CA LEU A 130 3.87 -11.25 -0.29
C LEU A 130 3.12 -11.95 0.85
N ASP A 131 3.79 -12.86 1.54
CA ASP A 131 3.29 -13.41 2.80
C ASP A 131 3.47 -12.42 3.97
N GLY A 132 3.10 -12.83 5.18
CA GLY A 132 3.28 -12.06 6.41
C GLY A 132 4.75 -11.78 6.77
N GLU A 133 5.70 -12.53 6.20
CA GLU A 133 7.14 -12.31 6.35
C GLU A 133 7.75 -11.46 5.22
N TRP A 134 6.89 -10.84 4.39
CA TRP A 134 7.27 -10.02 3.23
C TRP A 134 8.05 -10.77 2.14
N LYS A 135 7.91 -12.09 2.07
CA LYS A 135 8.54 -12.90 1.02
C LYS A 135 7.60 -12.99 -0.19
N PRO A 136 8.10 -12.82 -1.43
CA PRO A 136 7.30 -13.00 -2.63
C PRO A 136 6.67 -14.39 -2.71
N VAL A 137 5.36 -14.41 -2.91
CA VAL A 137 4.59 -15.64 -3.13
C VAL A 137 4.28 -15.75 -4.61
N GLN A 138 4.64 -16.88 -5.20
CA GLN A 138 4.31 -17.15 -6.59
C GLN A 138 2.82 -17.45 -6.73
N ARG A 139 2.17 -16.71 -7.62
CA ARG A 139 0.74 -16.83 -7.94
C ARG A 139 0.56 -16.76 -9.45
N THR A 140 -0.46 -17.44 -9.94
CA THR A 140 -0.85 -17.33 -11.35
C THR A 140 -1.27 -15.90 -11.66
N GLU A 141 -1.22 -15.55 -12.94
CA GLU A 141 -1.71 -14.24 -13.41
C GLU A 141 -3.21 -14.07 -13.13
N ALA A 142 -4.00 -15.14 -13.25
CA ALA A 142 -5.43 -15.11 -12.96
C ALA A 142 -5.71 -14.80 -11.48
N GLU A 143 -5.01 -15.47 -10.56
CA GLU A 143 -5.14 -15.21 -9.11
C GLU A 143 -4.75 -13.78 -8.77
N ARG A 144 -3.65 -13.26 -9.34
CA ARG A 144 -3.23 -11.87 -9.09
C ARG A 144 -4.26 -10.86 -9.60
N ARG A 145 -4.82 -11.06 -10.79
CA ARG A 145 -5.87 -10.17 -11.33
C ARG A 145 -7.13 -10.20 -10.49
N GLN A 146 -7.54 -11.39 -10.03
CA GLN A 146 -8.69 -11.53 -9.16
C GLN A 146 -8.47 -10.80 -7.84
N MET A 147 -7.32 -11.03 -7.19
CA MET A 147 -6.97 -10.34 -5.94
C MET A 147 -6.83 -8.82 -6.12
N GLN A 148 -6.25 -8.37 -7.23
CA GLN A 148 -6.18 -6.95 -7.58
C GLN A 148 -7.57 -6.32 -7.60
N LYS A 149 -8.52 -6.97 -8.29
CA LYS A 149 -9.91 -6.50 -8.37
C LYS A 149 -10.56 -6.44 -6.98
N GLU A 150 -10.43 -7.51 -6.20
CA GLU A 150 -11.01 -7.60 -4.85
C GLU A 150 -10.50 -6.49 -3.92
N LEU A 151 -9.19 -6.24 -3.93
CA LEU A 151 -8.58 -5.21 -3.08
C LEU A 151 -8.99 -3.78 -3.49
N LEU A 152 -9.07 -3.51 -4.80
CA LEU A 152 -9.51 -2.20 -5.30
C LEU A 152 -10.99 -1.96 -4.98
N GLU A 153 -11.87 -2.92 -5.28
CA GLU A 153 -13.29 -2.83 -4.97
C GLU A 153 -13.53 -2.68 -3.47
N GLN A 154 -12.76 -3.37 -2.63
CA GLN A 154 -12.86 -3.25 -1.18
C GLN A 154 -12.41 -1.87 -0.69
N ALA A 155 -11.27 -1.38 -1.17
CA ALA A 155 -10.76 -0.05 -0.82
C ALA A 155 -11.74 1.05 -1.22
N GLU A 156 -12.22 1.02 -2.46
CA GLU A 156 -13.22 1.97 -2.98
C GLU A 156 -14.53 1.90 -2.20
N SER A 157 -15.03 0.69 -1.91
CA SER A 157 -16.25 0.51 -1.13
C SER A 157 -16.16 1.14 0.24
N TYR A 158 -15.02 0.99 0.93
CA TYR A 158 -14.78 1.58 2.24
C TYR A 158 -14.60 3.10 2.17
N LEU A 159 -13.82 3.62 1.20
CA LEU A 159 -13.68 5.06 1.00
C LEU A 159 -15.03 5.72 0.75
N GLY A 160 -15.89 5.11 -0.07
CA GLY A 160 -17.25 5.59 -0.35
C GLY A 160 -18.18 5.62 0.88
N ARG A 161 -17.80 5.02 2.01
CA ARG A 161 -18.55 5.14 3.27
C ARG A 161 -18.31 6.47 3.98
N PHE A 162 -17.20 7.15 3.71
CA PHE A 162 -16.85 8.46 4.29
C PHE A 162 -17.35 9.64 3.45
N SER A 163 -17.71 9.43 2.19
CA SER A 163 -18.19 10.49 1.28
C SER A 163 -19.70 10.76 1.36
N LYS A 164 -20.35 10.46 2.49
CA LYS A 164 -21.82 10.57 2.67
C LYS A 164 -22.23 11.80 3.45
#